data_AF-A0A7K1TCG9-F1
#
_entry.id   AF-A0A7K1TCG9-F1
#
_cell.length_a   1.000
_cell.length_b   1.000
_cell.length_c   1.000
_cell.angle_alpha   90.00
_cell.angle_beta   90.00
_cell.angle_gamma   90.00
#
_symmetry.space_group_name_H-M   'P 1'
#
loop_
_entity.id
_entity.type
_entity.pdbx_description
1 polymer ?
#
loop_
_entity_poly.entity_id
_entity_poly.type
_entity_poly.pdbx_seq_one_letter_code
_entity_poly.pdbx_strand_id
1 'polypeptide(L)'
;MKLPLTLLLALPALTGLAQTTLTNDGATLTVQAGATLYVAGSVQNNATSTLTNAGTVQLTGDLNNAGALTSSGTLLFSGSTDQAFTPGTATVTALTLSNTGATGANLLLLNQDLTIGSLLTLIQGLLRTQVVGGTLRTLSLPDGGRVVGEGPGQYV
;
A
#
# COMPACT_ATOMS: atom_id res chain seq x y z
N MET A 1 -44.37 -14.40 -46.38
CA MET A 1 -43.07 -13.71 -46.41
C MET A 1 -42.70 -13.41 -44.96
N LYS A 2 -41.64 -14.03 -44.42
CA LYS A 2 -41.25 -13.91 -43.00
C LYS A 2 -39.97 -13.09 -42.92
N LEU A 3 -40.03 -11.91 -42.29
CA LEU A 3 -38.87 -11.05 -42.03
C LEU A 3 -38.03 -11.68 -40.90
N PRO A 4 -36.72 -11.94 -41.08
CA PRO A 4 -35.87 -12.28 -39.95
C PRO A 4 -35.51 -11.00 -39.19
N LEU A 5 -35.96 -10.93 -37.93
CA LEU A 5 -35.60 -9.89 -36.98
C LEU A 5 -34.16 -10.13 -36.52
N THR A 6 -33.19 -9.44 -37.14
CA THR A 6 -31.79 -9.48 -36.69
C THR A 6 -31.67 -8.56 -35.47
N LEU A 7 -31.73 -9.15 -34.27
CA LEU A 7 -31.46 -8.46 -33.02
C LEU A 7 -29.96 -8.15 -32.95
N LEU A 8 -29.58 -6.93 -33.32
CA LEU A 8 -28.23 -6.42 -33.13
C LEU A 8 -28.00 -6.20 -31.64
N LEU A 9 -27.36 -7.16 -30.96
CA LEU A 9 -26.87 -7.04 -29.60
C LEU A 9 -25.75 -5.98 -29.59
N ALA A 10 -26.10 -4.70 -29.47
CA ALA A 10 -25.15 -3.68 -29.08
C ALA A 10 -24.82 -3.89 -27.60
N LEU A 11 -23.81 -4.71 -27.30
CA LEU A 11 -23.16 -4.69 -26.00
C LEU A 11 -22.55 -3.30 -25.82
N PRO A 12 -23.04 -2.43 -24.91
CA PRO A 12 -22.19 -1.36 -24.43
C PRO A 12 -20.98 -2.04 -23.79
N ALA A 13 -19.78 -1.70 -24.27
CA ALA A 13 -18.56 -2.06 -23.58
C ALA A 13 -18.64 -1.45 -22.18
N LEU A 14 -19.01 -2.25 -21.17
CA LEU A 14 -18.88 -1.87 -19.78
C LEU A 14 -17.38 -1.71 -19.52
N THR A 15 -16.88 -0.49 -19.65
CA THR A 15 -15.56 -0.08 -19.14
C THR A 15 -15.58 0.09 -17.61
N GLY A 16 -16.58 -0.49 -16.94
CA GLY A 16 -16.84 -0.33 -15.53
C GLY A 16 -16.25 -1.47 -14.72
N LEU A 17 -15.36 -1.10 -13.79
CA LEU A 17 -14.79 -1.89 -12.70
C LEU A 17 -13.54 -2.71 -13.05
N ALA A 18 -12.48 -2.04 -13.51
CA ALA A 18 -11.14 -2.57 -13.26
C ALA A 18 -10.98 -2.69 -11.73
N GLN A 19 -10.67 -3.89 -11.24
CA GLN A 19 -10.40 -4.10 -9.83
C GLN A 19 -9.13 -3.33 -9.43
N THR A 20 -9.31 -2.22 -8.71
CA THR A 20 -8.21 -1.36 -8.22
C THR A 20 -7.67 -1.83 -6.87
N THR A 21 -8.19 -2.93 -6.33
CA THR A 21 -7.78 -3.46 -5.02
C THR A 21 -7.45 -4.94 -5.13
N LEU A 22 -6.22 -5.30 -4.81
CA LEU A 22 -5.86 -6.70 -4.57
C LEU A 22 -6.39 -7.11 -3.19
N THR A 23 -7.38 -8.01 -3.16
CA THR A 23 -7.97 -8.50 -1.91
C THR A 23 -7.46 -9.91 -1.63
N ASN A 24 -6.81 -10.09 -0.49
CA ASN A 24 -6.54 -11.39 0.11
C ASN A 24 -7.61 -11.64 1.18
N ASP A 25 -8.47 -12.63 0.96
CA ASP A 25 -9.62 -12.95 1.82
C ASP A 25 -9.57 -14.42 2.28
N GLY A 26 -8.84 -14.67 3.36
CA GLY A 26 -8.65 -15.97 3.97
C GLY A 26 -7.53 -16.83 3.38
N ALA A 27 -6.76 -16.32 2.41
CA ALA A 27 -5.66 -17.05 1.80
C ALA A 27 -4.27 -16.57 2.28
N THR A 28 -3.24 -17.25 1.80
CA THR A 28 -1.84 -16.84 1.99
C THR A 28 -1.30 -16.29 0.67
N LEU A 29 -0.84 -15.05 0.69
CA LEU A 29 -0.13 -14.40 -0.39
C LEU A 29 1.35 -14.29 0.00
N THR A 30 2.25 -14.87 -0.79
CA THR A 30 3.69 -14.84 -0.51
C THR A 30 4.46 -14.22 -1.66
N VAL A 31 5.26 -13.19 -1.36
CA VAL A 31 6.23 -12.58 -2.26
C VAL A 31 7.61 -13.04 -1.85
N GLN A 32 8.22 -13.89 -2.68
CA GLN A 32 9.53 -14.48 -2.41
C GLN A 32 10.66 -13.46 -2.59
N ALA A 33 11.83 -13.76 -2.01
CA ALA A 33 13.03 -12.95 -2.19
C ALA A 33 13.37 -12.80 -3.68
N GLY A 34 13.72 -11.58 -4.10
CA GLY A 34 13.99 -11.24 -5.50
C GLY A 34 12.75 -11.06 -6.38
N ALA A 35 11.54 -11.34 -5.88
CA ALA A 35 10.30 -11.06 -6.60
C ALA A 35 9.77 -9.65 -6.30
N THR A 36 9.05 -9.08 -7.26
CA THR A 36 8.28 -7.85 -7.07
C THR A 36 6.80 -8.14 -7.33
N LEU A 37 5.97 -7.88 -6.32
CA LEU A 37 4.52 -7.76 -6.49
C LEU A 37 4.20 -6.28 -6.69
N TYR A 38 3.79 -5.92 -7.90
CA TYR A 38 3.30 -4.58 -8.21
C TYR A 38 1.77 -4.56 -8.23
N VAL A 39 1.17 -3.65 -7.45
CA VAL A 39 -0.26 -3.43 -7.38
C VAL A 39 -0.57 -2.00 -7.79
N ALA A 40 -1.17 -1.83 -8.96
CA ALA A 40 -1.67 -0.55 -9.46
C ALA A 40 -2.97 -0.16 -8.74
N GLY A 41 -2.88 0.05 -7.43
CA GLY A 41 -3.98 0.39 -6.55
C GLY A 41 -3.72 -0.10 -5.13
N SER A 42 -4.80 -0.43 -4.42
CA SER A 42 -4.76 -0.77 -3.00
C SER A 42 -4.58 -2.27 -2.76
N VAL A 43 -4.14 -2.63 -1.57
CA VAL A 43 -4.07 -4.00 -1.07
C VAL A 43 -4.92 -4.10 0.20
N GLN A 44 -5.82 -5.08 0.23
CA GLN A 44 -6.64 -5.42 1.38
C GLN A 44 -6.30 -6.84 1.83
N ASN A 45 -5.71 -6.99 3.02
CA ASN A 45 -5.41 -8.28 3.64
C ASN A 45 -6.35 -8.50 4.83
N ASN A 46 -7.42 -9.30 4.64
CA ASN A 46 -8.48 -9.47 5.64
C ASN A 46 -8.04 -10.30 6.85
N ALA A 47 -8.81 -10.24 7.94
CA ALA A 47 -8.46 -10.77 9.27
C ALA A 47 -7.95 -12.23 9.31
N THR A 48 -8.46 -13.10 8.43
CA THR A 48 -8.08 -14.53 8.36
C THR A 48 -6.96 -14.81 7.34
N SER A 49 -6.37 -13.77 6.76
CA SER A 49 -5.45 -13.86 5.63
C SER A 49 -4.01 -13.61 6.07
N THR A 50 -3.05 -14.17 5.32
CA THR A 50 -1.62 -13.97 5.56
C THR A 50 -0.96 -13.34 4.34
N LEU A 51 -0.22 -12.25 4.54
CA LEU A 51 0.67 -11.64 3.57
C LEU A 51 2.12 -11.74 4.04
N THR A 52 2.93 -12.53 3.33
CA THR A 52 4.36 -12.68 3.60
C THR A 52 5.15 -12.01 2.49
N ASN A 53 6.01 -11.06 2.83
CA ASN A 53 6.88 -10.37 1.90
C ASN A 53 8.35 -10.56 2.27
N ALA A 54 9.10 -11.25 1.40
CA ALA A 54 10.56 -11.33 1.43
C ALA A 54 11.23 -10.63 0.23
N GLY A 55 10.42 -10.14 -0.73
CA GLY A 55 10.87 -9.40 -1.91
C GLY A 55 10.47 -7.92 -1.82
N THR A 56 9.84 -7.42 -2.88
CA THR A 56 9.27 -6.06 -2.92
C THR A 56 7.76 -6.13 -3.13
N VAL A 57 7.00 -5.46 -2.28
CA VAL A 57 5.58 -5.15 -2.55
C VAL A 57 5.50 -3.66 -2.86
N GLN A 58 5.15 -3.33 -4.10
CA GLN A 58 4.96 -1.95 -4.55
C GLN A 58 3.48 -1.68 -4.79
N LEU A 59 2.98 -0.57 -4.27
CA LEU A 59 1.59 -0.20 -4.36
C LEU A 59 1.41 1.31 -4.60
N THR A 60 0.45 1.64 -5.45
CA THR A 60 0.08 3.03 -5.78
C THR A 60 -1.16 3.51 -5.02
N GLY A 61 -1.85 2.62 -4.29
CA GLY A 61 -2.96 2.91 -3.39
C GLY A 61 -2.71 2.41 -1.97
N ASP A 62 -3.74 2.32 -1.15
CA ASP A 62 -3.60 2.04 0.29
C ASP A 62 -3.16 0.60 0.58
N LEU A 63 -2.55 0.37 1.74
CA LEU A 63 -2.36 -0.97 2.30
C LEU A 63 -3.15 -1.09 3.60
N ASN A 64 -4.22 -1.88 3.58
CA ASN A 64 -5.02 -2.19 4.76
C ASN A 64 -4.81 -3.64 5.18
N ASN A 65 -4.12 -3.83 6.30
CA ASN A 65 -3.86 -5.14 6.88
C ASN A 65 -4.70 -5.34 8.16
N ALA A 66 -5.75 -6.15 8.05
CA ALA A 66 -6.51 -6.67 9.18
C ALA A 66 -6.05 -8.07 9.62
N GLY A 67 -5.37 -8.82 8.73
CA GLY A 67 -4.82 -10.15 8.99
C GLY A 67 -3.35 -10.15 9.44
N ALA A 68 -2.65 -11.25 9.17
CA ALA A 68 -1.22 -11.36 9.43
C ALA A 68 -0.40 -10.76 8.29
N LEU A 69 0.55 -9.88 8.62
CA LEU A 69 1.54 -9.33 7.70
C LEU A 69 2.94 -9.52 8.28
N THR A 70 3.81 -10.22 7.53
CA THR A 70 5.23 -10.35 7.83
C THR A 70 6.02 -9.81 6.65
N SER A 71 6.75 -8.71 6.82
CA SER A 71 7.57 -8.11 5.76
C SER A 71 9.04 -8.08 6.15
N SER A 72 9.78 -9.10 5.71
CA SER A 72 11.25 -9.12 5.74
C SER A 72 11.88 -8.39 4.56
N GLY A 73 11.11 -8.20 3.48
CA GLY A 73 11.48 -7.39 2.32
C GLY A 73 11.01 -5.93 2.43
N THR A 74 10.93 -5.28 1.27
CA THR A 74 10.58 -3.86 1.13
C THR A 74 9.09 -3.67 0.85
N LEU A 75 8.44 -2.77 1.60
CA LEU A 75 7.17 -2.16 1.21
C LEU A 75 7.46 -0.81 0.54
N LEU A 76 7.02 -0.65 -0.71
CA LEU A 76 7.21 0.57 -1.49
C LEU A 76 5.85 1.23 -1.77
N PHE A 77 5.66 2.42 -1.23
CA PHE A 77 4.54 3.30 -1.56
C PHE A 77 4.99 4.26 -2.65
N SER A 78 4.30 4.27 -3.78
CA SER A 78 4.65 5.10 -4.94
C SER A 78 3.42 5.66 -5.65
N GLY A 79 2.42 6.06 -4.88
CA GLY A 79 1.17 6.62 -5.40
C GLY A 79 1.32 8.05 -5.91
N SER A 80 0.37 8.47 -6.76
CA SER A 80 0.24 9.86 -7.23
C SER A 80 -0.75 10.69 -6.41
N THR A 81 -1.33 10.09 -5.38
CA THR A 81 -2.22 10.70 -4.40
C THR A 81 -1.75 10.34 -3.00
N ASP A 82 -2.39 10.91 -1.97
CA ASP A 82 -2.22 10.43 -0.60
C ASP A 82 -2.58 8.93 -0.53
N GLN A 83 -1.78 8.21 0.26
CA GLN A 83 -1.99 6.80 0.57
C GLN A 83 -2.10 6.64 2.09
N ALA A 84 -2.81 5.61 2.52
CA ALA A 84 -2.91 5.19 3.89
C ALA A 84 -2.25 3.82 4.09
N PHE A 85 -1.62 3.65 5.25
CA PHE A 85 -1.12 2.37 5.71
C PHE A 85 -1.71 2.02 7.07
N THR A 86 -2.44 0.91 7.10
CA THR A 86 -2.95 0.28 8.32
C THR A 86 -2.21 -1.04 8.51
N PRO A 87 -1.08 -1.07 9.26
CA PRO A 87 -0.26 -2.28 9.41
C PRO A 87 -0.91 -3.38 10.27
N GLY A 88 -1.91 -3.07 11.09
CA GLY A 88 -2.37 -3.97 12.14
C GLY A 88 -1.31 -4.09 13.24
N THR A 89 -0.92 -5.32 13.59
CA THR A 89 0.15 -5.59 14.57
C THR A 89 1.51 -5.86 13.90
N ALA A 90 1.63 -5.62 12.60
CA ALA A 90 2.78 -6.01 11.82
C ALA A 90 4.03 -5.17 12.13
N THR A 91 5.18 -5.82 11.99
CA THR A 91 6.48 -5.16 11.88
C THR A 91 6.98 -5.27 10.45
N VAL A 92 7.59 -4.21 9.95
CA VAL A 92 8.08 -4.12 8.56
C VAL A 92 9.58 -3.89 8.60
N THR A 93 10.36 -4.66 7.86
CA THR A 93 11.83 -4.53 7.88
C THR A 93 12.27 -3.26 7.17
N ALA A 94 11.75 -3.03 5.96
CA ALA A 94 12.06 -1.86 5.15
C ALA A 94 10.79 -1.23 4.57
N LEU A 95 10.68 0.09 4.69
CA LEU A 95 9.65 0.89 4.05
C LEU A 95 10.31 1.98 3.21
N THR A 96 9.89 2.08 1.95
CA THR A 96 10.30 3.13 1.03
C THR A 96 9.07 3.95 0.64
N LEU A 97 9.17 5.26 0.81
CA LEU A 97 8.18 6.21 0.35
C LEU A 97 8.71 6.96 -0.86
N SER A 98 7.98 6.88 -1.96
CA SER A 98 8.28 7.54 -3.22
C SER A 98 6.99 8.02 -3.87
N ASN A 99 6.09 8.62 -3.08
CA ASN A 99 4.82 9.14 -3.58
C ASN A 99 5.08 10.35 -4.47
N THR A 100 4.65 10.25 -5.73
CA THR A 100 4.94 11.23 -6.78
C THR A 100 3.80 12.20 -7.04
N GLY A 101 2.81 12.23 -6.15
CA GLY A 101 1.72 13.19 -6.24
C GLY A 101 2.19 14.64 -6.08
N ALA A 102 1.30 15.57 -6.41
CA ALA A 102 1.55 16.99 -6.18
C ALA A 102 1.77 17.28 -4.68
N THR A 103 2.42 18.39 -4.35
CA THR A 103 2.60 18.82 -2.96
C THR A 103 1.24 18.92 -2.26
N GLY A 104 1.07 18.20 -1.15
CA GLY A 104 -0.21 18.10 -0.44
C GLY A 104 -1.13 16.98 -0.93
N ALA A 105 -0.69 16.17 -1.89
CA ALA A 105 -1.32 14.94 -2.37
C ALA A 105 -0.28 13.82 -2.56
N ASN A 106 0.73 13.78 -1.69
CA ASN A 106 1.86 12.86 -1.72
C ASN A 106 2.20 12.32 -0.32
N LEU A 107 1.19 12.23 0.54
CA LEU A 107 1.34 11.77 1.92
C LEU A 107 1.24 10.25 1.99
N LEU A 108 1.96 9.67 2.95
CA LEU A 108 1.63 8.36 3.51
C LEU A 108 1.13 8.57 4.94
N LEU A 109 -0.17 8.35 5.17
CA LEU A 109 -0.78 8.41 6.49
C LEU A 109 -0.66 7.06 7.19
N LEU A 110 -0.08 7.04 8.37
CA LEU A 110 -0.11 5.87 9.25
C LEU A 110 -1.40 5.89 10.07
N ASN A 111 -2.25 4.90 9.85
CA ASN A 111 -3.53 4.78 10.57
C ASN A 111 -3.42 4.00 11.87
N GLN A 112 -2.30 3.32 12.10
CA GLN A 112 -1.94 2.64 13.33
C GLN A 112 -0.44 2.80 13.59
N ASP A 113 -0.02 2.45 14.81
CA ASP A 113 1.40 2.41 15.16
C ASP A 113 2.15 1.42 14.26
N LEU A 114 3.39 1.76 13.92
CA LEU A 114 4.23 0.97 13.04
C LEU A 114 5.62 0.85 13.65
N THR A 115 6.18 -0.35 13.61
CA THR A 115 7.61 -0.57 13.86
C THR A 115 8.31 -0.91 12.56
N ILE A 116 9.33 -0.12 12.20
CA ILE A 116 10.24 -0.39 11.08
C ILE A 116 11.53 -0.98 11.63
N GLY A 117 11.81 -2.23 11.31
CA GLY A 117 12.92 -2.99 11.90
C GLY A 117 14.31 -2.56 11.44
N SER A 118 14.46 -1.94 10.27
CA SER A 118 15.79 -1.64 9.73
C SER A 118 15.89 -0.32 8.97
N LEU A 119 15.06 -0.07 7.96
CA LEU A 119 15.26 1.07 7.07
C LEU A 119 13.95 1.74 6.67
N LEU A 120 13.86 3.04 6.95
CA LEU A 120 12.91 3.94 6.34
C LEU A 120 13.63 4.77 5.28
N THR A 121 13.20 4.68 4.03
CA THR A 121 13.75 5.50 2.92
C THR A 121 12.68 6.47 2.45
N LEU A 122 12.97 7.76 2.47
CA LEU A 122 12.10 8.83 1.99
C LEU A 122 12.72 9.41 0.72
N ILE A 123 12.17 9.04 -0.44
CA ILE A 123 12.63 9.54 -1.74
C ILE A 123 11.81 10.76 -2.14
N GLN A 124 10.48 10.62 -2.05
CA GLN A 124 9.51 11.66 -2.35
C GLN A 124 8.21 11.39 -1.59
N GLY A 125 7.53 12.46 -1.20
CA GLY A 125 6.35 12.37 -0.33
C GLY A 125 6.68 12.66 1.13
N LEU A 126 5.64 12.72 1.97
CA LEU A 126 5.79 12.93 3.41
C LEU A 126 5.14 11.76 4.15
N LEU A 127 5.82 11.26 5.18
CA LEU A 127 5.22 10.32 6.11
C LEU A 127 4.55 11.08 7.24
N ARG A 128 3.26 10.82 7.48
CA ARG A 128 2.49 11.47 8.54
C ARG A 128 2.00 10.44 9.54
N THR A 129 2.33 10.64 10.81
CA THR A 129 1.89 9.79 11.92
C THR A 129 0.62 10.30 12.60
N GLN A 130 0.11 11.47 12.22
CA GLN A 130 -1.15 12.00 12.72
C GLN A 130 -2.29 11.75 11.73
N VAL A 131 -3.34 11.05 12.15
CA VAL A 131 -4.55 10.88 11.34
C VAL A 131 -5.45 12.11 11.42
N VAL A 132 -6.32 12.28 10.42
CA VAL A 132 -7.38 13.30 10.43
C VAL A 132 -8.24 13.09 11.69
N GLY A 133 -8.32 14.11 12.54
CA GLY A 133 -8.94 14.01 13.88
C GLY A 133 -7.95 14.01 15.05
N GLY A 134 -6.65 14.09 14.77
CA GLY A 134 -5.64 14.50 15.75
C GLY A 134 -4.97 13.38 16.54
N THR A 135 -5.40 12.12 16.36
CA THR A 135 -4.75 10.98 17.02
C THR A 135 -3.35 10.78 16.45
N LEU A 136 -2.34 10.83 17.33
CA LEU A 136 -0.95 10.55 16.99
C LEU A 136 -0.69 9.05 17.00
N ARG A 137 0.07 8.58 16.01
CA ARG A 137 0.61 7.22 15.91
C ARG A 137 2.09 7.22 16.19
N THR A 138 2.56 6.13 16.74
CA THR A 138 3.98 5.90 16.99
C THR A 138 4.60 5.24 15.77
N LEU A 139 5.61 5.88 15.20
CA LEU A 139 6.55 5.23 14.30
C LEU A 139 7.81 4.91 15.07
N SER A 140 8.09 3.62 15.28
CA SER A 140 9.27 3.16 16.01
C SER A 140 10.31 2.59 15.06
N LEU A 141 11.56 3.02 15.24
CA LEU A 141 12.74 2.40 14.65
C LEU A 141 13.59 1.87 15.80
N PRO A 142 13.63 0.55 16.03
CA PRO A 142 14.46 -0.05 17.08
C PRO A 142 15.96 0.22 16.86
N ASP A 143 16.79 -0.04 17.87
CA ASP A 143 18.24 0.21 17.82
C ASP A 143 18.90 -0.40 16.57
N GLY A 144 19.55 0.45 15.77
CA GLY A 144 20.13 0.07 14.47
C GLY A 144 19.24 0.39 13.26
N GLY A 145 17.98 0.78 13.48
CA GLY A 145 17.11 1.35 12.47
C GLY A 145 17.65 2.67 11.92
N ARG A 146 17.51 2.88 10.62
CA ARG A 146 18.01 4.07 9.92
C ARG A 146 16.89 4.74 9.14
N VAL A 147 16.95 6.07 9.09
CA VAL A 147 16.18 6.86 8.13
C VAL A 147 17.14 7.48 7.11
N VAL A 148 16.76 7.45 5.84
CA VAL A 148 17.56 7.96 4.73
C VAL A 148 16.67 8.79 3.81
N GLY A 149 17.24 9.84 3.22
CA GLY A 149 16.56 10.70 2.25
C GLY A 149 15.88 11.92 2.88
N GLU A 150 16.33 12.32 4.06
CA GLU A 150 15.76 13.45 4.78
C GLU A 150 15.93 14.78 4.05
N GLY A 151 14.81 15.37 3.61
CA GLY A 151 14.72 16.75 3.13
C GLY A 151 13.88 17.66 4.04
N PRO A 152 14.02 19.00 3.94
CA PRO A 152 13.19 19.94 4.68
C PRO A 152 11.70 19.70 4.40
N GLY A 153 10.90 19.53 5.46
CA GLY A 153 9.45 19.30 5.37
C GLY A 153 9.03 17.89 5.01
N GLN A 154 9.95 16.90 4.97
CA GLN A 154 9.62 15.49 4.74
C GLN A 154 9.38 14.67 6.03
N TYR A 155 9.31 15.36 7.18
CA TYR A 155 9.20 14.76 8.51
C TYR A 155 7.98 15.23 9.30
N VAL A 156 7.61 14.32 10.23
CA VAL A 156 6.54 14.34 11.23
C VAL A 156 6.30 15.70 11.86
#